data_AF-A0A1F5Z4G1-F1
#
_entry.id   AF-A0A1F5Z4G1-F1
#
_cell.length_a   1.000
_cell.length_b   1.000
_cell.length_c   1.000
_cell.angle_alpha   90.00
_cell.angle_beta   90.00
_cell.angle_gamma   90.00
#
_symmetry.space_group_name_H-M   'P 1'
#
loop_
_entity.id
_entity.type
_entity.pdbx_description
1 polymer ?
#
loop_
_entity_poly.entity_id
_entity_poly.type
_entity_poly.pdbx_seq_one_letter_code
_entity_poly.pdbx_strand_id
1 'polypeptide(L)'
;MNKRPPISLKEAIELGEYEPKYLAQFPEWEQLTTHIQLEYIRKAIENRRRQLVVQWAQVNNVLDFRLKPELKEVLDKLSEQIRQLDRDQEKIWIEYADKM
;
A
#
# COMPACT_ATOMS: atom_id res chain seq x y z
N MET A 1 -8.38 -21.87 12.16
CA MET A 1 -7.35 -22.20 11.15
C MET A 1 -7.09 -20.94 10.33
N ASN A 2 -5.98 -20.24 10.56
CA ASN A 2 -5.57 -19.15 9.67
C ASN A 2 -5.12 -19.78 8.36
N LYS A 3 -5.87 -19.52 7.28
CA LYS A 3 -5.48 -19.96 5.94
C LYS A 3 -4.29 -19.10 5.53
N ARG A 4 -3.16 -19.73 5.21
CA ARG A 4 -2.00 -19.05 4.63
C ARG A 4 -2.47 -18.28 3.38
N PRO A 5 -2.02 -17.04 3.17
CA PRO A 5 -2.28 -16.33 1.93
C PRO A 5 -1.85 -17.17 0.71
N PRO A 6 -2.56 -17.08 -0.43
CA PRO A 6 -2.26 -17.88 -1.62
C PRO A 6 -0.96 -17.46 -2.34
N ILE A 7 -0.37 -16.34 -1.94
CA ILE A 7 0.85 -15.75 -2.50
C ILE A 7 1.99 -15.81 -1.47
N SER A 8 3.22 -15.55 -1.90
CA SER A 8 4.35 -15.45 -0.98
C SER A 8 4.41 -14.09 -0.27
N LEU A 9 5.12 -13.99 0.87
CA LEU A 9 5.36 -12.71 1.54
C LEU A 9 6.01 -11.70 0.58
N LYS A 10 7.03 -12.13 -0.17
CA LYS A 10 7.72 -11.28 -1.15
C LYS A 10 6.76 -10.73 -2.20
N GLU A 11 5.90 -11.59 -2.74
CA GLU A 11 4.89 -11.21 -3.73
C GLU A 11 3.85 -10.24 -3.15
N ALA A 12 3.43 -10.44 -1.90
CA ALA A 12 2.55 -9.49 -1.21
C ALA A 12 3.20 -8.10 -1.10
N ILE A 13 4.49 -8.03 -0.72
CA ILE A 13 5.24 -6.76 -0.68
C ILE A 13 5.36 -6.12 -2.07
N GLU A 14 5.59 -6.93 -3.12
CA GLU A 14 5.65 -6.45 -4.52
C GLU A 14 4.30 -5.89 -5.00
N LEU A 15 3.19 -6.49 -4.58
CA LEU A 15 1.84 -6.02 -4.86
C LEU A 15 1.44 -4.80 -4.03
N GLY A 16 2.24 -4.42 -3.04
CA GLY A 16 2.00 -3.24 -2.20
C GLY A 16 1.07 -3.52 -1.02
N GLU A 17 1.10 -4.74 -0.48
CA GLU A 17 0.49 -5.07 0.81
C GLU A 17 1.41 -4.62 1.95
N TYR A 18 0.99 -3.62 2.71
CA TYR A 18 1.81 -2.96 3.73
C TYR A 18 1.23 -3.04 5.15
N GLU A 19 0.01 -3.55 5.32
CA GLU A 19 -0.64 -3.59 6.63
C GLU A 19 0.00 -4.66 7.53
N PRO A 20 0.56 -4.31 8.71
CA PRO A 20 1.23 -5.27 9.59
C PRO A 20 0.35 -6.47 9.98
N LYS A 21 -0.96 -6.25 10.17
CA LYS A 21 -1.92 -7.31 10.51
C LYS A 21 -2.11 -8.32 9.38
N TYR A 22 -2.05 -7.85 8.13
CA TYR A 22 -2.08 -8.74 6.97
C TYR A 22 -0.76 -9.49 6.83
N LEU A 23 0.37 -8.79 6.98
CA LEU A 23 1.71 -9.38 6.88
C LEU A 23 1.98 -10.41 8.00
N ALA A 24 1.38 -10.27 9.18
CA ALA A 24 1.46 -11.26 10.26
C ALA A 24 0.78 -12.61 9.94
N GLN A 25 0.05 -12.73 8.83
CA GLN A 25 -0.50 -14.00 8.37
C GLN A 25 0.55 -14.90 7.70
N PHE A 26 1.70 -14.34 7.33
CA PHE A 26 2.82 -15.07 6.74
C PHE A 26 3.72 -15.62 7.85
N PRO A 27 3.96 -16.94 7.93
CA PRO A 27 4.82 -17.52 8.97
C PRO A 27 6.24 -16.91 9.00
N GLU A 28 6.74 -16.47 7.84
CA GLU A 28 8.04 -15.83 7.69
C GLU A 28 8.10 -14.48 8.40
N TRP A 29 6.97 -13.79 8.58
CA TRP A 29 6.89 -12.44 9.16
C TRP A 29 7.31 -12.40 10.63
N GLU A 30 6.83 -13.37 11.42
CA GLU A 30 7.12 -13.48 12.85
C GLU A 30 8.59 -13.82 13.15
N GLN A 31 9.35 -14.27 12.14
CA GLN A 31 10.78 -14.57 12.26
C GLN A 31 11.67 -13.35 11.97
N LEU A 32 11.09 -12.28 11.43
CA LEU A 32 11.83 -11.06 11.09
C LEU A 32 11.98 -10.16 12.32
N THR A 33 13.10 -9.46 12.41
CA THR A 33 13.25 -8.39 13.40
C THR A 33 12.32 -7.22 13.06
N THR A 34 11.93 -6.44 14.06
CA THR A 34 11.11 -5.22 13.90
C THR A 34 11.67 -4.28 12.83
N HIS A 35 12.99 -4.15 12.75
CA HIS A 35 13.65 -3.37 11.70
C HIS A 35 13.40 -3.95 10.31
N ILE A 36 13.58 -5.26 10.11
CA ILE A 36 13.38 -5.87 8.78
C ILE A 36 11.90 -5.81 8.38
N GLN A 37 10.99 -6.03 9.33
CA GLN A 37 9.55 -5.84 9.12
C GLN A 37 9.25 -4.42 8.62
N LEU A 38 9.81 -3.39 9.26
CA LEU A 38 9.63 -2.00 8.86
C LEU A 38 10.16 -1.73 7.45
N GLU A 39 11.31 -2.28 7.09
CA GLU A 39 11.88 -2.14 5.74
C GLU A 39 10.97 -2.77 4.67
N TYR A 40 10.38 -3.94 4.94
CA TYR A 40 9.40 -4.54 4.05
C TYR A 40 8.14 -3.71 3.92
N ILE A 41 7.62 -3.15 5.01
CA ILE A 41 6.46 -2.25 4.97
C ILE A 41 6.78 -0.99 4.16
N ARG A 42 7.95 -0.37 4.37
CA ARG A 42 8.40 0.79 3.58
C ARG A 42 8.43 0.49 2.08
N LYS A 43 8.98 -0.67 1.71
CA LYS A 43 9.01 -1.13 0.31
C LYS A 43 7.60 -1.36 -0.25
N ALA A 44 6.71 -1.98 0.51
CA ALA A 44 5.33 -2.20 0.08
C ALA A 44 4.56 -0.89 -0.11
N ILE A 45 4.73 0.08 0.81
CA ILE A 45 4.14 1.42 0.70
C ILE A 45 4.64 2.12 -0.56
N GLU A 46 5.94 2.04 -0.84
CA GLU A 46 6.52 2.62 -2.06
C GLU A 46 5.92 1.98 -3.33
N ASN A 47 5.82 0.65 -3.36
CA ASN A 47 5.19 -0.07 -4.47
C ASN A 47 3.73 0.36 -4.67
N ARG A 48 2.94 0.42 -3.59
CA ARG A 48 1.54 0.87 -3.64
C ARG A 48 1.44 2.32 -4.13
N ARG A 49 2.31 3.21 -3.64
CA ARG A 49 2.35 4.62 -4.06
C ARG A 49 2.62 4.73 -5.55
N ARG A 50 3.62 4.01 -6.07
CA ARG A 50 3.94 3.99 -7.51
C ARG A 50 2.75 3.52 -8.34
N GLN A 51 2.08 2.45 -7.94
CA GLN A 51 0.88 1.96 -8.62
C GLN A 51 -0.23 3.02 -8.66
N LEU A 52 -0.54 3.64 -7.52
CA LEU A 52 -1.58 4.68 -7.42
C LEU A 52 -1.25 5.91 -8.27
N VAL A 53 0.00 6.37 -8.25
CA VAL A 53 0.44 7.53 -9.04
C VAL A 53 0.38 7.23 -10.54
N VAL A 54 0.77 6.03 -10.97
CA VAL A 54 0.65 5.63 -12.38
C VAL A 54 -0.82 5.61 -12.82
N GLN A 55 -1.71 5.01 -12.02
CA GLN A 55 -3.15 5.00 -12.30
C GLN A 55 -3.72 6.42 -12.33
N TRP A 56 -3.34 7.25 -11.36
CA TRP A 56 -3.74 8.65 -11.31
C TRP A 56 -3.29 9.40 -12.57
N ALA A 57 -2.04 9.24 -12.99
CA ALA A 57 -1.52 9.89 -14.19
C ALA A 57 -2.22 9.42 -15.48
N GLN A 58 -2.53 8.12 -15.57
CA GLN A 58 -3.28 7.55 -16.70
C GLN A 58 -4.68 8.16 -16.81
N VAL A 59 -5.38 8.35 -15.69
CA VAL A 59 -6.72 8.96 -15.69
C VAL A 59 -6.63 10.47 -15.89
N ASN A 60 -5.70 11.15 -15.23
CA ASN A 60 -5.54 12.60 -15.28
C ASN A 60 -5.18 13.12 -16.69
N ASN A 61 -4.49 12.31 -17.50
CA ASN A 61 -4.09 12.67 -18.86
C ASN A 61 -5.22 12.51 -19.91
N VAL A 62 -6.44 12.16 -19.50
CA VAL A 62 -7.58 12.11 -20.43
C VAL A 62 -8.04 13.54 -20.74
N LEU A 63 -8.00 13.90 -22.04
CA LEU A 63 -8.10 15.29 -22.54
C LEU A 63 -9.43 16.02 -22.25
N ASP A 64 -10.54 15.30 -22.02
CA ASP A 64 -11.83 15.95 -21.75
C ASP A 64 -12.68 15.15 -20.75
N PHE A 65 -12.61 15.55 -19.48
CA PHE A 65 -13.46 15.03 -18.41
C PHE A 65 -14.94 15.44 -18.55
N ARG A 66 -15.27 16.45 -19.36
CA ARG A 66 -16.68 16.85 -19.58
C ARG A 66 -17.44 15.78 -20.36
N LEU A 67 -16.73 15.02 -21.20
CA LEU A 67 -17.27 13.89 -21.96
C LEU A 67 -17.25 12.57 -21.19
N LYS A 68 -16.57 12.52 -20.03
CA LYS A 68 -16.33 11.32 -19.22
C LYS A 68 -16.37 11.64 -17.72
N PRO A 69 -17.52 12.06 -17.17
CA PRO A 69 -17.66 12.45 -15.76
C PRO A 69 -17.29 11.33 -14.78
N GLU A 70 -17.47 10.07 -15.17
CA GLU A 70 -17.06 8.89 -14.39
C GLU A 70 -15.55 8.85 -14.10
N LEU A 71 -14.73 9.40 -14.99
CA LEU A 71 -13.28 9.48 -14.78
C LEU A 71 -12.90 10.48 -13.70
N LYS A 72 -13.72 11.51 -13.47
CA LYS A 72 -13.51 12.44 -12.36
C LYS A 72 -13.69 11.73 -11.02
N GLU A 73 -14.73 10.91 -10.88
CA GLU A 73 -14.96 10.13 -9.67
C GLU A 73 -13.81 9.15 -9.40
N VAL A 74 -13.28 8.52 -10.45
CA VAL A 74 -12.09 7.65 -10.34
C VAL A 74 -10.87 8.46 -9.87
N LEU A 75 -10.64 9.64 -10.43
CA LEU A 75 -9.52 10.51 -10.05
C LEU A 75 -9.62 10.96 -8.58
N ASP A 76 -10.82 11.32 -8.13
CA ASP A 76 -11.09 11.70 -6.75
C ASP A 76 -10.81 10.53 -5.79
N LYS A 77 -11.26 9.32 -6.14
CA LYS A 77 -10.98 8.09 -5.37
C LYS A 77 -9.50 7.77 -5.30
N LEU A 78 -8.77 7.85 -6.41
CA LEU A 78 -7.32 7.63 -6.43
C LEU A 78 -6.59 8.67 -5.56
N SER A 79 -7.02 9.92 -5.61
CA SER A 79 -6.45 10.99 -4.79
C SER A 79 -6.69 10.73 -3.29
N GLU A 80 -7.87 10.25 -2.92
CA GLU A 80 -8.17 9.89 -1.53
C GLU A 80 -7.35 8.67 -1.08
N GLN A 81 -7.16 7.66 -1.93
CA GLN A 81 -6.32 6.50 -1.61
C GLN A 81 -4.85 6.89 -1.40
N ILE A 82 -4.32 7.83 -2.20
CA ILE A 82 -2.96 8.36 -1.99
C ILE A 82 -2.84 9.05 -0.63
N ARG A 83 -3.82 9.90 -0.27
CA ARG A 83 -3.84 10.56 1.06
C ARG A 83 -3.99 9.55 2.20
N GLN A 84 -4.78 8.51 2.01
CA GLN A 84 -4.93 7.45 3.00
C GLN A 84 -3.60 6.71 3.20
N LEU A 85 -2.89 6.39 2.11
CA LEU A 85 -1.57 5.78 2.18
C LEU A 85 -0.57 6.66 2.95
N ASP A 86 -0.60 7.99 2.77
CA ASP A 86 0.24 8.92 3.55
C ASP A 86 -0.07 8.85 5.05
N ARG A 87 -1.36 8.82 5.42
CA ARG A 87 -1.79 8.71 6.83
C ARG A 87 -1.41 7.37 7.45
N ASP A 88 -1.58 6.28 6.71
CA ASP A 88 -1.23 4.95 7.18
C ASP A 88 0.28 4.79 7.36
N GLN A 89 1.07 5.36 6.45
CA GLN A 89 2.52 5.42 6.54
C GLN A 89 2.98 6.15 7.81
N GLU A 90 2.41 7.33 8.11
CA GLU A 90 2.70 8.07 9.33
C GLU A 90 2.37 7.25 10.58
N LYS A 91 1.17 6.68 10.63
CA LYS A 91 0.72 5.86 11.77
C LYS A 91 1.64 4.66 12.01
N ILE A 92 1.99 3.93 10.96
CA ILE A 92 2.89 2.77 11.04
C ILE A 92 4.27 3.19 11.55
N TRP A 93 4.80 4.33 11.09
CA TRP A 93 6.09 4.81 11.55
C TRP A 93 6.09 5.14 13.04
N ILE A 94 5.03 5.77 13.55
CA ILE A 94 4.86 6.01 14.99
C ILE A 94 4.82 4.67 15.75
N GLU A 95 3.98 3.74 15.31
CA GLU A 95 3.84 2.43 15.95
C GLU A 95 5.13 1.60 15.98
N TYR A 96 5.98 1.73 14.96
CA TYR A 96 7.26 1.03 14.89
C TYR A 96 8.38 1.77 15.61
N ALA A 97 8.35 3.10 15.68
CA ALA A 97 9.30 3.88 16.48
C ALA A 97 9.18 3.55 17.97
N ASP A 98 7.96 3.34 18.48
CA ASP A 98 7.72 2.95 19.87
C ASP A 98 8.21 1.52 20.21
N LYS A 99 8.43 0.68 19.18
CA LYS A 99 8.84 -0.73 19.32
C LYS A 99 10.34 -0.97 19.15
N MET A 100 11.09 0.08 18.81
CA MET A 100 12.55 0.05 18.64
C MET A 100 13.24 0.62 19.87
#